data_AF-A0A838EEY1-F1
#
_entry.id   AF-A0A838EEY1-F1
#
_cell.length_a   1.000
_cell.length_b   1.000
_cell.length_c   1.000
_cell.angle_alpha   90.00
_cell.angle_beta   90.00
_cell.angle_gamma   90.00
#
_symmetry.space_group_name_H-M   'P 1'
#
loop_
_entity.id
_entity.type
_entity.pdbx_description
1 polymer ?
#
loop_
_entity_poly.entity_id
_entity_poly.type
_entity_poly.pdbx_seq_one_letter_code
_entity_poly.pdbx_strand_id
1 'polypeptide(L)'
;MSVISVIGTGYVGLVTGTCLADMGNQVTCLDIVEEKIARLKQGILPIYEPGLEELVERNVHAGRLHFTTSYSEALDNSEFIFIAVNTPTGANQGGADMRYVESAARSIAQELDHYTIIINKSTVPVGSGDVVSRVIYNNLKRPDVGFSVVSNPEFLREGSAVQDFQHPDRIVLGSSEAEAANTVSRLYLPLRAPIVITDLYTAEMIK
;
A
#
# COMPACT_ATOMS: atom_id res chain seq x y z
N MET A 1 -7.59 3.42 -15.28
CA MET A 1 -6.98 4.47 -14.44
C MET A 1 -7.72 4.41 -13.12
N SER A 2 -7.00 4.18 -12.03
CA SER A 2 -7.58 4.15 -10.68
C SER A 2 -6.95 5.21 -9.79
N VAL A 3 -7.67 5.58 -8.72
CA VAL A 3 -7.16 6.47 -7.66
C VAL A 3 -6.66 5.62 -6.49
N ILE A 4 -5.40 5.83 -6.10
CA ILE A 4 -4.67 4.96 -5.18
C ILE A 4 -3.97 5.79 -4.12
N SER A 5 -4.19 5.48 -2.84
CA SER A 5 -3.35 5.96 -1.75
C SER A 5 -2.32 4.91 -1.36
N VAL A 6 -1.09 5.33 -1.08
CA VAL A 6 -0.06 4.46 -0.50
C VAL A 6 0.44 5.06 0.80
N ILE A 7 0.15 4.39 1.92
CA ILE A 7 0.51 4.83 3.26
C ILE A 7 1.85 4.20 3.65
N GLY A 8 2.82 5.06 3.93
CA GLY A 8 4.21 4.72 4.15
C GLY A 8 5.04 5.01 2.91
N THR A 9 6.07 5.85 3.06
CA THR A 9 7.04 6.15 1.99
C THR A 9 8.42 5.61 2.32
N GLY A 10 8.44 4.44 2.97
CA GLY A 10 9.63 3.60 3.03
C GLY A 10 9.89 2.94 1.67
N TYR A 11 10.88 2.06 1.64
CA TYR A 11 11.26 1.30 0.45
C TYR A 11 10.08 0.65 -0.29
N VAL A 12 9.27 -0.15 0.40
CA VAL A 12 8.12 -0.85 -0.19
C VAL A 12 7.08 0.12 -0.73
N GLY A 13 6.65 1.08 0.08
CA GLY A 13 5.56 1.99 -0.26
C GLY A 13 5.94 2.97 -1.36
N LEU A 14 7.14 3.56 -1.32
CA LEU A 14 7.57 4.51 -2.35
C LEU A 14 7.74 3.83 -3.72
N VAL A 15 8.34 2.64 -3.76
CA VAL A 15 8.48 1.87 -5.01
C VAL A 15 7.10 1.46 -5.53
N THR A 16 6.25 0.90 -4.66
CA THR A 16 4.89 0.49 -5.05
C THR A 16 4.09 1.65 -5.62
N GLY A 17 4.04 2.79 -4.92
CA GLY A 17 3.30 3.97 -5.37
C GLY A 17 3.83 4.55 -6.67
N THR A 18 5.16 4.65 -6.80
CA THR A 18 5.79 5.18 -8.01
C THR A 18 5.53 4.29 -9.22
N CYS A 19 5.69 2.97 -9.09
CA CYS A 19 5.45 2.05 -10.19
C CYS A 19 3.96 1.97 -10.55
N LEU A 20 3.03 2.03 -9.58
CA LEU A 20 1.60 2.10 -9.86
C LEU A 20 1.23 3.39 -10.62
N ALA A 21 1.84 4.53 -10.28
CA ALA A 21 1.66 5.79 -11.00
C ALA A 21 2.20 5.68 -12.44
N ASP A 22 3.32 4.98 -12.61
CA ASP A 22 3.96 4.78 -13.91
C ASP A 22 3.12 3.91 -14.85
N MET A 23 2.32 3.00 -14.31
CA MET A 23 1.31 2.24 -15.07
C MET A 23 0.05 3.07 -15.41
N GLY A 24 0.04 4.37 -15.10
CA GLY A 24 -1.02 5.30 -15.50
C GLY A 24 -2.12 5.53 -14.46
N ASN A 25 -1.88 5.18 -13.20
CA ASN A 25 -2.82 5.46 -12.10
C ASN A 25 -2.57 6.84 -11.48
N GLN A 26 -3.58 7.36 -10.78
CA GLN A 26 -3.43 8.54 -9.92
C GLN A 26 -3.05 8.05 -8.53
N VAL A 27 -1.86 8.42 -8.06
CA VAL A 27 -1.30 7.91 -6.81
C VAL A 27 -0.93 9.05 -5.87
N THR A 28 -1.40 8.95 -4.63
CA THR A 28 -0.97 9.82 -3.53
C THR A 28 -0.24 9.00 -2.47
N CYS A 29 1.05 9.25 -2.34
CA CYS A 29 1.89 8.66 -1.31
C CYS A 29 1.84 9.50 -0.03
N LEU A 30 1.42 8.87 1.06
CA LEU A 30 1.28 9.48 2.39
C LEU A 30 2.36 8.99 3.34
N ASP A 31 2.94 9.90 4.13
CA ASP A 31 3.76 9.57 5.29
C ASP A 31 3.54 10.62 6.38
N ILE A 32 3.58 10.19 7.64
CA ILE A 32 3.39 11.09 8.79
C ILE A 32 4.65 11.94 9.08
N VAL A 33 5.81 11.56 8.51
CA VAL A 33 7.07 12.29 8.70
C VAL A 33 7.13 13.47 7.72
N GLU A 34 6.78 14.67 8.21
CA GLU A 34 6.70 15.90 7.40
C GLU A 34 7.99 16.20 6.63
N GLU A 35 9.15 16.06 7.27
CA GLU A 35 10.45 16.30 6.63
C GLU A 35 10.67 15.38 5.42
N LYS A 36 10.25 14.11 5.53
CA LYS A 36 10.38 13.13 4.46
C LYS A 36 9.51 13.52 3.25
N ILE A 37 8.27 13.93 3.50
CA ILE A 37 7.37 14.41 2.45
C ILE A 37 7.86 15.72 1.83
N ALA A 38 8.37 16.65 2.63
CA ALA A 38 8.94 17.91 2.13
C ALA A 38 10.12 17.65 1.18
N ARG A 39 10.99 16.70 1.51
CA ARG A 39 12.11 16.26 0.66
C ARG A 39 11.63 15.57 -0.62
N LEU A 40 10.65 14.66 -0.52
CA LEU A 40 10.06 13.99 -1.68
C LEU A 40 9.42 14.98 -2.67
N LYS A 41 8.73 16.02 -2.17
CA LYS A 41 8.18 17.11 -2.99
C LYS A 41 9.25 17.92 -3.74
N GLN A 42 10.50 17.86 -3.28
CA GLN A 42 11.66 18.49 -3.93
C GLN A 42 12.44 17.50 -4.82
N GLY A 43 11.94 16.28 -5.02
CA GLY A 43 12.62 15.22 -5.77
C GLY A 43 13.74 14.52 -4.99
N ILE A 44 13.90 14.81 -3.69
CA ILE A 44 14.96 14.21 -2.86
C ILE A 44 14.42 12.95 -2.20
N LEU A 45 14.82 11.78 -2.71
CA LEU A 45 14.36 10.49 -2.20
C LEU A 45 15.00 10.16 -0.84
N PRO A 46 14.25 9.50 0.07
CA PRO A 46 14.76 9.06 1.38
C PRO A 46 15.59 7.77 1.32
N ILE A 47 15.64 7.13 0.15
CA ILE A 47 16.30 5.84 -0.10
C ILE A 47 17.08 5.91 -1.41
N TYR A 48 18.05 5.01 -1.56
CA TYR A 48 18.72 4.78 -2.85
C TYR A 48 18.17 3.50 -3.47
N GLU A 49 17.58 3.62 -4.67
CA GLU A 49 17.04 2.51 -5.44
C GLU A 49 17.24 2.81 -6.95
N PRO A 50 17.98 1.98 -7.70
CA PRO A 50 18.27 2.24 -9.11
C PRO A 50 17.00 2.48 -9.95
N GLY A 51 16.98 3.59 -10.68
CA GLY A 51 15.87 3.99 -11.55
C GLY A 51 14.66 4.62 -10.85
N LEU A 52 14.59 4.59 -9.51
CA LEU A 52 13.43 5.12 -8.80
C LEU A 52 13.32 6.66 -8.90
N GLU A 53 14.44 7.37 -8.85
CA GLU A 53 14.47 8.84 -8.94
C GLU A 53 13.86 9.34 -10.27
N GLU A 54 14.26 8.75 -11.40
CA GLU A 54 13.72 9.07 -12.72
C GLU A 54 12.22 8.79 -12.81
N LEU A 55 11.77 7.66 -12.25
CA LEU A 55 10.35 7.30 -12.23
C LEU A 55 9.52 8.26 -11.37
N VAL A 56 10.04 8.66 -10.21
CA VAL A 56 9.39 9.67 -9.35
C VAL A 56 9.28 10.99 -10.09
N GLU A 57 10.40 11.49 -10.63
CA GLU A 57 10.43 12.76 -11.36
C GLU A 57 9.43 12.76 -12.51
N ARG A 58 9.44 11.72 -13.35
CA ARG A 58 8.52 11.60 -14.49
C ARG A 58 7.05 11.61 -14.07
N ASN A 59 6.69 10.87 -13.01
CA ASN A 59 5.30 10.73 -12.60
C ASN A 59 4.79 11.95 -11.82
N VAL A 60 5.67 12.66 -11.11
CA VAL A 60 5.36 13.98 -10.53
C VAL A 60 5.11 15.01 -11.63
N HIS A 61 6.00 15.10 -12.63
CA HIS A 61 5.82 16.00 -13.78
C HIS A 61 4.55 15.70 -14.58
N ALA A 62 4.18 14.43 -14.69
CA ALA A 62 2.96 14.01 -15.37
C ALA A 62 1.68 14.20 -14.52
N GLY A 63 1.79 14.68 -13.28
CA GLY A 63 0.65 14.86 -12.36
C GLY A 63 -0.06 13.56 -12.00
N ARG A 64 0.69 12.45 -11.94
CA ARG A 64 0.19 11.12 -11.55
C ARG A 64 0.65 10.68 -10.17
N LEU A 65 1.74 11.25 -9.66
CA LEU A 65 2.30 10.93 -8.35
C LEU A 65 2.34 12.19 -7.49
N HIS A 66 1.68 12.12 -6.33
CA HIS A 66 1.62 13.19 -5.34
C HIS A 66 2.12 12.69 -3.99
N PHE A 67 2.56 13.62 -3.15
CA PHE A 67 3.05 13.33 -1.81
C PHE A 67 2.31 14.21 -0.80
N THR A 68 1.87 13.65 0.31
CA THR A 68 1.20 14.42 1.38
C THR A 68 1.45 13.81 2.77
N THR A 69 1.15 14.59 3.80
CA THR A 69 1.07 14.16 5.20
C THR A 69 -0.38 14.05 5.67
N SER A 70 -1.35 14.51 4.87
CA SER A 70 -2.76 14.59 5.23
C SER A 70 -3.51 13.33 4.78
N TYR A 71 -4.08 12.59 5.74
CA TYR A 71 -4.97 11.46 5.42
C TYR A 71 -6.19 11.89 4.62
N SER A 72 -6.79 13.04 4.97
CA SER A 72 -7.94 13.57 4.22
C SER A 72 -7.61 13.84 2.75
N GLU A 73 -6.42 14.38 2.45
CA GLU A 73 -5.97 14.60 1.07
C GLU A 73 -5.64 13.29 0.37
N ALA A 74 -4.93 12.38 1.05
CA ALA A 74 -4.50 11.13 0.44
C ALA A 74 -5.66 10.19 0.11
N LEU A 75 -6.70 10.17 0.94
CA LEU A 75 -7.81 9.23 0.84
C LEU A 75 -8.99 9.77 0.03
N ASP A 76 -8.95 11.04 -0.39
CA ASP A 76 -10.02 11.65 -1.20
C ASP A 76 -10.23 10.86 -2.51
N ASN A 77 -11.44 10.33 -2.69
CA ASN A 77 -11.86 9.48 -3.81
C ASN A 77 -10.96 8.25 -4.07
N SER A 78 -10.20 7.78 -3.08
CA SER A 78 -9.31 6.64 -3.26
C SER A 78 -10.05 5.31 -3.32
N GLU A 79 -9.94 4.63 -4.47
CA GLU A 79 -10.51 3.29 -4.68
C GLU A 79 -9.68 2.20 -3.98
N PHE A 80 -8.37 2.42 -3.84
CA PHE A 80 -7.42 1.46 -3.27
C PHE A 80 -6.47 2.12 -2.28
N ILE A 81 -6.37 1.59 -1.06
CA ILE A 81 -5.46 2.12 -0.04
C ILE A 81 -4.44 1.05 0.34
N PHE A 82 -3.18 1.23 -0.05
CA PHE A 82 -2.09 0.35 0.35
C PHE A 82 -1.53 0.76 1.71
N ILE A 83 -1.48 -0.18 2.67
CA ILE A 83 -0.76 -0.04 3.93
C ILE A 83 0.62 -0.68 3.75
N ALA A 84 1.64 0.16 3.55
CA ALA A 84 3.03 -0.20 3.30
C ALA A 84 3.98 0.43 4.35
N VAL A 85 3.54 0.42 5.62
CA VAL A 85 4.32 0.92 6.76
C VAL A 85 5.25 -0.16 7.30
N ASN A 86 6.26 0.26 8.05
CA ASN A 86 7.21 -0.69 8.65
C ASN A 86 6.55 -1.53 9.74
N THR A 87 6.94 -2.80 9.80
CA THR A 87 6.56 -3.77 10.84
C THR A 87 7.83 -4.31 11.50
N PRO A 88 8.54 -3.48 12.28
CA PRO A 88 9.80 -3.90 12.89
C PRO A 88 9.58 -5.08 13.85
N THR A 89 10.64 -5.82 14.16
CA THR A 89 10.57 -6.89 15.16
C THR A 89 10.18 -6.33 16.53
N GLY A 90 9.14 -6.88 17.13
CA GLY A 90 8.62 -6.48 18.43
C GLY A 90 9.60 -6.80 19.56
N ALA A 91 9.71 -5.87 20.52
CA ALA A 91 10.71 -5.90 21.59
C ALA A 91 10.66 -7.13 22.51
N ASN A 92 9.51 -7.81 22.62
CA ASN A 92 9.30 -8.80 23.67
C ASN A 92 9.27 -10.26 23.20
N GLN A 93 9.04 -10.57 21.92
CA GLN A 93 8.82 -11.98 21.49
C GLN A 93 9.24 -12.30 20.04
N GLY A 94 9.98 -11.41 19.35
CA GLY A 94 10.43 -11.68 17.97
C GLY A 94 9.34 -11.65 16.89
N GLY A 95 8.06 -11.55 17.25
CA GLY A 95 6.95 -11.31 16.32
C GLY A 95 6.94 -9.89 15.78
N ALA A 96 6.27 -9.66 14.65
CA ALA A 96 6.18 -8.33 14.03
C ALA A 96 5.39 -7.35 14.90
N ASP A 97 5.87 -6.10 14.98
CA ASP A 97 5.20 -5.00 15.66
C ASP A 97 4.13 -4.38 14.75
N MET A 98 2.87 -4.63 15.09
CA MET A 98 1.70 -4.19 14.33
C MET A 98 1.25 -2.76 14.63
N ARG A 99 1.89 -2.04 15.56
CA ARG A 99 1.44 -0.71 16.01
C ARG A 99 1.28 0.29 14.87
N TYR A 100 2.19 0.29 13.90
CA TYR A 100 2.12 1.20 12.76
C TYR A 100 0.99 0.84 11.79
N VAL A 101 0.78 -0.46 11.55
CA VAL A 101 -0.32 -0.96 10.71
C VAL A 101 -1.67 -0.63 11.36
N GLU A 102 -1.83 -0.87 12.65
CA GLU A 102 -3.04 -0.53 13.40
C GLU A 102 -3.29 0.98 13.48
N SER A 103 -2.22 1.78 13.63
CA SER A 103 -2.32 3.24 13.62
C SER A 103 -2.76 3.77 12.24
N ALA A 104 -2.21 3.23 11.15
CA ALA A 104 -2.63 3.54 9.80
C ALA A 104 -4.10 3.15 9.57
N ALA A 105 -4.48 1.93 9.94
CA ALA A 105 -5.87 1.44 9.86
C ALA A 105 -6.85 2.34 10.63
N ARG A 106 -6.49 2.77 11.84
CA ARG A 106 -7.32 3.71 12.62
C ARG A 106 -7.48 5.06 11.92
N SER A 107 -6.40 5.58 11.35
CA SER A 107 -6.41 6.87 10.64
C SER A 107 -7.24 6.80 9.35
N ILE A 108 -7.15 5.69 8.61
CA ILE A 108 -8.03 5.41 7.47
C ILE A 108 -9.49 5.46 7.91
N ALA A 109 -9.84 4.75 8.99
CA ALA A 109 -11.23 4.68 9.47
C ALA A 109 -11.81 6.05 9.89
N GLN A 110 -10.96 7.01 10.30
CA GLN A 110 -11.41 8.36 10.64
C GLN A 110 -11.79 9.19 9.41
N GLU A 111 -11.26 8.88 8.24
CA GLU A 111 -11.41 9.69 7.03
C GLU A 111 -12.21 8.96 5.93
N LEU A 112 -12.47 7.67 6.09
CA LEU A 112 -13.20 6.87 5.11
C LEU A 112 -14.68 7.30 4.99
N ASP A 113 -15.10 7.68 3.79
CA ASP A 113 -16.44 8.18 3.49
C ASP A 113 -17.11 7.53 2.26
N HIS A 114 -16.40 6.63 1.58
CA HIS A 114 -16.85 5.84 0.44
C HIS A 114 -16.27 4.42 0.49
N TYR A 115 -16.81 3.52 -0.34
CA TYR A 115 -16.29 2.16 -0.42
C TYR A 115 -14.88 2.15 -0.99
N THR A 116 -13.97 1.46 -0.29
CA THR A 116 -12.56 1.36 -0.66
C THR A 116 -12.03 -0.03 -0.36
N ILE A 117 -11.08 -0.51 -1.17
CA ILE A 117 -10.34 -1.74 -0.90
C ILE A 117 -9.03 -1.37 -0.19
N ILE A 118 -8.81 -1.90 1.01
CA ILE A 118 -7.60 -1.70 1.79
C ILE A 118 -6.66 -2.88 1.59
N ILE A 119 -5.44 -2.59 1.18
CA ILE A 119 -4.45 -3.59 0.78
C ILE A 119 -3.30 -3.60 1.79
N ASN A 120 -3.17 -4.69 2.53
CA ASN A 120 -2.03 -4.94 3.40
C ASN A 120 -0.83 -5.36 2.55
N LYS A 121 0.11 -4.42 2.37
CA LYS A 121 1.38 -4.63 1.65
C LYS A 121 2.55 -4.88 2.61
N SER A 122 2.43 -4.36 3.83
CA SER A 122 3.40 -4.54 4.91
C SER A 122 3.58 -6.03 5.22
N THR A 123 4.81 -6.46 5.57
CA THR A 123 5.04 -7.85 6.00
C THR A 123 4.45 -8.05 7.39
N VAL A 124 3.38 -8.83 7.47
CA VAL A 124 2.54 -8.97 8.67
C VAL A 124 2.30 -10.45 8.98
N PRO A 125 2.13 -10.85 10.24
CA PRO A 125 1.83 -12.23 10.60
C PRO A 125 0.44 -12.64 10.11
N VAL A 126 0.22 -13.95 9.99
CA VAL A 126 -1.09 -14.52 9.65
C VAL A 126 -2.17 -14.03 10.65
N GLY A 127 -3.32 -13.61 10.12
CA GLY A 127 -4.44 -13.02 10.87
C GLY A 127 -4.42 -11.49 10.91
N SER A 128 -3.46 -10.83 10.27
CA SER A 128 -3.33 -9.36 10.32
C SER A 128 -4.42 -8.64 9.55
N GLY A 129 -4.94 -9.21 8.46
CA GLY A 129 -6.10 -8.67 7.76
C GLY A 129 -7.36 -8.66 8.63
N ASP A 130 -7.54 -9.62 9.55
CA ASP A 130 -8.63 -9.58 10.53
C ASP A 130 -8.43 -8.45 11.55
N VAL A 131 -7.19 -8.24 11.99
CA VAL A 131 -6.84 -7.14 12.89
C VAL A 131 -7.14 -5.79 12.23
N VAL A 132 -6.70 -5.58 10.99
CA VAL A 132 -6.98 -4.37 10.21
C VAL A 132 -8.49 -4.19 10.03
N SER A 133 -9.20 -5.23 9.63
CA SER A 133 -10.66 -5.19 9.45
C SER A 133 -11.36 -4.77 10.74
N ARG A 134 -10.99 -5.37 11.87
CA ARG A 134 -11.55 -5.05 13.19
C ARG A 134 -11.22 -3.63 13.63
N VAL A 135 -9.98 -3.17 13.43
CA VAL A 135 -9.57 -1.80 13.79
C VAL A 135 -10.38 -0.80 12.97
N ILE A 136 -10.53 -1.02 11.67
CA ILE A 136 -11.28 -0.10 10.82
C ILE A 136 -12.75 -0.09 11.22
N TYR A 137 -13.39 -1.25 11.26
CA TYR A 137 -14.80 -1.39 11.65
C TYR A 137 -15.12 -0.70 12.98
N ASN A 138 -14.27 -0.85 14.00
CA ASN A 138 -14.49 -0.26 15.32
C ASN A 138 -14.24 1.26 15.39
N ASN A 139 -13.62 1.85 14.38
CA ASN A 139 -13.23 3.27 14.38
C ASN A 139 -13.89 4.08 13.24
N LEU A 140 -14.74 3.47 12.41
CA LEU A 140 -15.46 4.18 11.36
C LEU A 140 -16.33 5.30 11.95
N LYS A 141 -16.16 6.52 11.45
CA LYS A 141 -17.10 7.63 11.73
C LYS A 141 -18.44 7.43 11.04
N ARG A 142 -18.44 6.73 9.91
CA ARG A 142 -19.61 6.42 9.07
C ARG A 142 -19.83 4.91 8.98
N PRO A 143 -20.67 4.32 9.85
CA PRO A 143 -20.89 2.87 9.89
C PRO A 143 -21.56 2.28 8.63
N ASP A 144 -22.15 3.13 7.78
CA ASP A 144 -22.75 2.77 6.50
C ASP A 144 -21.70 2.57 5.38
N VAL A 145 -20.48 3.03 5.58
CA VAL A 145 -19.40 2.91 4.61
C VAL A 145 -18.78 1.52 4.70
N GLY A 146 -18.90 0.77 3.60
CA GLY A 146 -18.28 -0.55 3.47
C GLY A 146 -16.81 -0.46 3.06
N PHE A 147 -16.07 -1.54 3.28
CA PHE A 147 -14.71 -1.71 2.79
C PHE A 147 -14.39 -3.20 2.69
N SER A 148 -13.34 -3.54 1.94
CA SER A 148 -12.79 -4.90 1.89
C SER A 148 -11.30 -4.88 2.20
N VAL A 149 -10.78 -5.96 2.76
CA VAL A 149 -9.33 -6.10 3.05
C VAL A 149 -8.72 -7.17 2.16
N VAL A 150 -7.58 -6.83 1.55
CA VAL A 150 -6.79 -7.71 0.70
C VAL A 150 -5.36 -7.78 1.25
N SER A 151 -4.84 -8.97 1.46
CA SER A 151 -3.40 -9.17 1.63
C SER A 151 -2.74 -9.23 0.26
N ASN A 152 -1.77 -8.36 0.04
CA ASN A 152 -0.93 -8.39 -1.15
C ASN A 152 0.53 -8.27 -0.71
N PRO A 153 1.18 -9.37 -0.30
CA PRO A 153 2.57 -9.31 0.14
C PRO A 153 3.50 -8.75 -0.94
N GLU A 154 4.68 -8.32 -0.52
CA GLU A 154 5.75 -7.84 -1.39
C GLU A 154 6.93 -8.84 -1.41
N PHE A 155 7.65 -8.90 -2.53
CA PHE A 155 8.84 -9.77 -2.68
C PHE A 155 10.02 -8.96 -3.25
N LEU A 156 10.09 -7.68 -2.91
CA LEU A 156 11.06 -6.74 -3.45
C LEU A 156 12.39 -6.86 -2.69
N ARG A 157 13.52 -6.83 -3.40
CA ARG A 157 14.86 -6.83 -2.77
C ARG A 157 15.51 -5.46 -2.90
N GLU A 158 16.00 -4.92 -1.77
CA GLU A 158 16.67 -3.62 -1.76
C GLU A 158 17.79 -3.55 -2.79
N GLY A 159 17.80 -2.48 -3.61
CA GLY A 159 18.72 -2.30 -4.72
C GLY A 159 18.23 -2.88 -6.06
N SER A 160 17.11 -3.61 -6.08
CA SER A 160 16.43 -4.10 -7.28
C SER A 160 14.90 -4.03 -7.21
N ALA A 161 14.34 -3.20 -6.32
CA ALA A 161 12.91 -3.05 -6.09
C ALA A 161 12.11 -2.72 -7.34
N VAL A 162 12.62 -1.77 -8.13
CA VAL A 162 11.91 -1.29 -9.32
C VAL A 162 11.82 -2.43 -10.32
N GLN A 163 12.94 -3.15 -10.51
CA GLN A 163 12.99 -4.33 -11.37
C GLN A 163 12.07 -5.44 -10.87
N ASP A 164 12.11 -5.74 -9.56
CA ASP A 164 11.30 -6.80 -8.94
C ASP A 164 9.80 -6.47 -8.99
N PHE A 165 9.42 -5.18 -8.92
CA PHE A 165 8.03 -4.75 -9.08
C PHE A 165 7.56 -4.84 -10.53
N GLN A 166 8.39 -4.40 -11.49
CA GLN A 166 8.04 -4.38 -12.92
C GLN A 166 8.05 -5.76 -13.57
N HIS A 167 8.86 -6.68 -13.03
CA HIS A 167 9.02 -8.04 -13.53
C HIS A 167 8.89 -9.08 -12.40
N PRO A 168 7.73 -9.15 -11.71
CA PRO A 168 7.58 -10.06 -10.60
C PRO A 168 7.42 -11.50 -11.09
N ASP A 169 8.00 -12.46 -10.37
CA ASP A 169 7.78 -13.89 -10.65
C ASP A 169 6.29 -14.27 -10.51
N ARG A 170 5.62 -13.64 -9.54
CA ARG A 170 4.19 -13.79 -9.25
C ARG A 170 3.67 -12.64 -8.40
N ILE A 171 2.37 -12.41 -8.47
CA ILE A 171 1.65 -11.45 -7.64
C ILE A 171 0.63 -12.24 -6.82
N VAL A 172 0.75 -12.17 -5.49
CA VAL A 172 -0.12 -12.90 -4.56
C VAL A 172 -1.18 -11.96 -4.02
N LEU A 173 -2.43 -12.38 -4.07
CA LEU A 173 -3.59 -11.61 -3.58
C LEU A 173 -4.48 -12.54 -2.75
N GLY A 174 -4.70 -12.21 -1.48
CA GLY A 174 -5.55 -12.97 -0.59
C GLY A 174 -6.66 -12.12 0.00
N SER A 175 -7.89 -12.62 0.02
CA SER A 175 -9.00 -11.95 0.69
C SER A 175 -10.05 -12.96 1.13
N SER A 176 -10.83 -12.62 2.16
CA SER A 176 -12.09 -13.31 2.47
C SER A 176 -13.17 -13.03 1.42
N GLU A 177 -13.02 -11.93 0.66
CA GLU A 177 -13.91 -11.52 -0.42
C GLU A 177 -13.18 -11.69 -1.76
N ALA A 178 -13.44 -12.80 -2.46
CA ALA A 178 -12.74 -13.12 -3.71
C ALA A 178 -12.86 -12.01 -4.77
N GLU A 179 -13.98 -11.28 -4.82
CA GLU A 179 -14.16 -10.17 -5.76
C GLU A 179 -13.23 -8.98 -5.45
N ALA A 180 -12.91 -8.72 -4.17
CA ALA A 180 -11.96 -7.67 -3.79
C ALA A 180 -10.55 -8.02 -4.30
N ALA A 181 -10.10 -9.27 -4.11
CA ALA A 181 -8.83 -9.74 -4.64
C ALA A 181 -8.79 -9.69 -6.18
N ASN A 182 -9.88 -10.10 -6.85
CA ASN A 182 -10.00 -9.97 -8.31
C ASN A 182 -9.96 -8.52 -8.77
N THR A 183 -10.56 -7.60 -8.03
CA THR A 183 -10.55 -6.16 -8.37
C THR A 183 -9.15 -5.58 -8.24
N VAL A 184 -8.43 -5.90 -7.15
CA VAL A 184 -7.02 -5.50 -6.98
C VAL A 184 -6.13 -6.09 -8.08
N SER A 185 -6.41 -7.32 -8.55
CA SER A 185 -5.64 -7.95 -9.63
C SER A 185 -5.59 -7.13 -10.91
N ARG A 186 -6.64 -6.33 -11.18
CA ARG A 186 -6.74 -5.47 -12.37
C ARG A 186 -5.67 -4.39 -12.38
N LEU A 187 -5.22 -3.93 -11.21
CA LEU A 187 -4.11 -2.98 -11.11
C LEU A 187 -2.83 -3.53 -11.72
N TYR A 188 -2.62 -4.84 -11.66
CA TYR A 188 -1.37 -5.50 -12.03
C TYR A 188 -1.37 -6.12 -13.43
N LEU A 189 -2.49 -6.12 -14.15
CA LEU A 189 -2.59 -6.69 -15.51
C LEU A 189 -1.53 -6.16 -16.50
N PRO A 190 -1.11 -4.87 -16.48
CA PRO A 190 -0.06 -4.39 -17.36
C PRO A 190 1.29 -5.11 -17.21
N LEU A 191 1.57 -5.70 -16.05
CA LEU A 191 2.82 -6.41 -15.77
C LEU A 191 2.90 -7.77 -16.47
N ARG A 192 1.77 -8.34 -16.90
CA ARG A 192 1.66 -9.67 -17.53
C ARG A 192 2.32 -10.79 -16.73
N ALA A 193 2.39 -10.64 -15.41
CA ALA A 193 2.92 -11.62 -14.49
C ALA A 193 1.83 -12.60 -14.02
N PRO A 194 2.20 -13.82 -13.57
CA PRO A 194 1.25 -14.73 -12.94
C PRO A 194 0.59 -14.10 -11.70
N ILE A 195 -0.73 -14.17 -11.63
CA ILE A 195 -1.51 -13.72 -10.46
C ILE A 195 -2.04 -14.95 -9.72
N VAL A 196 -1.71 -15.04 -8.44
CA VAL A 196 -2.13 -16.10 -7.52
C VAL A 196 -3.16 -15.52 -6.57
N ILE A 197 -4.43 -15.90 -6.78
CA ILE A 197 -5.53 -15.51 -5.89
C ILE A 197 -5.76 -16.64 -4.87
N THR A 198 -5.85 -16.27 -3.60
CA THR A 198 -5.99 -17.19 -2.47
C THR A 198 -6.88 -16.59 -1.38
N ASP A 199 -7.04 -17.28 -0.25
CA ASP A 199 -7.64 -16.71 0.96
C ASP A 199 -6.66 -15.76 1.67
N LEU A 200 -7.20 -14.94 2.57
CA LEU A 200 -6.43 -13.93 3.31
C LEU A 200 -5.23 -14.54 4.06
N TYR A 201 -5.44 -15.62 4.80
CA TYR A 201 -4.43 -16.23 5.67
C TYR A 201 -3.31 -16.88 4.87
N THR A 202 -3.66 -17.53 3.75
CA THR A 202 -2.68 -18.16 2.87
C THR A 202 -1.80 -17.12 2.19
N ALA A 203 -2.34 -15.98 1.74
CA ALA A 203 -1.51 -14.88 1.20
C ALA A 203 -0.54 -14.32 2.25
N GLU A 204 -0.99 -14.16 3.50
CA GLU A 204 -0.12 -13.71 4.60
C GLU A 204 0.97 -14.74 4.92
N MET A 205 0.66 -16.04 4.88
CA MET A 205 1.60 -17.12 5.15
C MET A 205 2.67 -17.31 4.06
N ILE A 206 2.40 -16.90 2.82
CA ILE A 206 3.35 -17.04 1.70
C ILE A 206 4.58 -16.13 1.87
N LYS A 207 4.47 -15.06 2.66
CA LYS A 207 5.56 -14.11 2.93
C LYS A 207 6.34 -14.49 4.18
#